data_AF-Q1GG22-F1
#
_entry.id   AF-Q1GG22-F1
#
_cell.length_a   1.000
_cell.length_b   1.000
_cell.length_c   1.000
_cell.angle_alpha   90.00
_cell.angle_beta   90.00
_cell.angle_gamma   90.00
#
_symmetry.space_group_name_H-M   'P 1'
#
loop_
_entity.id
_entity.type
_entity.pdbx_description
1 polymer ?
#
loop_
_entity_poly.entity_id
_entity_poly.type
_entity_poly.pdbx_seq_one_letter_code
_entity_poly.pdbx_strand_id
1 'polypeptide(L)'
;MDFNKFDSVSAAEKGAAMQLKDPATLAPLFTEDGKPCEVILLGSEAPSVRAAMRELQKARANSQDAEGDTDDEGVSYDQIHDKLVEGLLPRVVGFNNVFNGDKPATKRDAKWFFGLNRFNGQEGEKSFAEQAAEFSAKRGGYLGNASAG
;
A
#
# COMPACT_ATOMS: atom_id res chain seq x y z
N MET A 1 4.63 -33.57 3.03
CA MET A 1 4.31 -32.16 3.28
C MET A 1 4.19 -31.47 1.93
N ASP A 2 3.08 -30.78 1.66
CA ASP A 2 2.94 -29.98 0.45
C ASP A 2 3.63 -28.62 0.65
N PHE A 3 4.59 -28.29 -0.20
CA PHE A 3 5.36 -27.03 -0.16
C PHE A 3 4.68 -25.90 -0.93
N ASN A 4 3.68 -26.19 -1.76
CA ASN A 4 2.95 -25.16 -2.52
C ASN A 4 2.14 -24.22 -1.62
N LYS A 5 1.87 -24.62 -0.36
CA LYS A 5 1.26 -23.73 0.64
C LYS A 5 2.12 -22.50 0.98
N PHE A 6 3.41 -22.52 0.61
CA PHE A 6 4.34 -21.40 0.76
C PHE A 6 4.54 -20.62 -0.54
N ASP A 7 3.73 -20.86 -1.57
CA ASP A 7 3.78 -20.10 -2.83
C ASP A 7 3.23 -18.66 -2.62
N SER A 8 4.07 -17.84 -2.01
CA SER A 8 3.82 -16.43 -1.71
C SER A 8 3.80 -15.57 -2.96
N VAL A 9 4.46 -16.00 -4.03
CA VAL A 9 4.52 -15.26 -5.29
C VAL A 9 3.17 -15.30 -5.99
N SER A 10 2.59 -16.49 -6.16
CA SER A 10 1.26 -16.63 -6.77
C SER A 10 0.17 -16.02 -5.88
N ALA A 11 0.31 -16.13 -4.55
CA ALA A 11 -0.64 -15.51 -3.62
C ALA A 11 -0.56 -13.98 -3.65
N ALA A 12 0.64 -13.40 -3.72
CA ALA A 12 0.84 -11.96 -3.83
C ALA A 12 0.18 -11.37 -5.08
N GLU A 13 0.19 -12.10 -6.20
CA GLU A 13 -0.40 -11.66 -7.48
C GLU A 13 -1.95 -11.68 -7.47
N LYS A 14 -2.57 -12.51 -6.62
CA LYS A 14 -4.04 -12.50 -6.44
C LYS A 14 -4.51 -11.27 -5.68
N GLY A 15 -3.66 -10.75 -4.79
CA GLY A 15 -3.99 -9.70 -3.86
C GLY A 15 -4.91 -10.15 -2.73
N ALA A 16 -5.01 -9.30 -1.70
CA ALA A 16 -5.82 -9.55 -0.52
C ALA A 16 -6.45 -8.26 0.00
N ALA A 17 -7.59 -8.40 0.65
CA ALA A 17 -8.29 -7.30 1.29
C ALA A 17 -7.62 -6.93 2.63
N MET A 18 -7.24 -5.68 2.77
CA MET A 18 -6.78 -5.10 4.03
C MET A 18 -7.88 -4.22 4.59
N GLN A 19 -8.39 -4.57 5.77
CA GLN A 19 -9.30 -3.69 6.51
C GLN A 19 -8.55 -2.44 6.96
N LEU A 20 -9.14 -1.28 6.64
CA LEU A 20 -8.62 0.02 7.02
C LEU A 20 -8.81 0.28 8.50
N LYS A 21 -7.86 1.00 9.08
CA LYS A 21 -7.93 1.47 10.46
C LYS A 21 -7.82 2.99 10.50
N ASP A 22 -8.52 3.60 11.43
CA ASP A 22 -8.43 5.03 11.71
C ASP A 22 -6.96 5.42 11.94
N PRO A 23 -6.43 6.45 11.24
CA PRO A 23 -5.00 6.76 11.30
C PRO A 23 -4.49 7.18 12.69
N ALA A 24 -5.33 7.76 13.53
CA ALA A 24 -4.95 8.28 14.84
C ALA A 24 -5.12 7.23 15.95
N THR A 25 -6.17 6.41 15.86
CA THR A 25 -6.54 5.47 16.93
C THR A 25 -6.25 4.01 16.60
N LEU A 26 -5.98 3.70 15.32
CA LEU A 26 -5.87 2.35 14.77
C LEU A 26 -7.12 1.46 15.00
N ALA A 27 -8.26 2.08 15.31
CA ALA A 27 -9.53 1.39 15.41
C ALA A 27 -10.00 0.96 14.00
N PRO A 28 -10.55 -0.26 13.82
CA PRO A 28 -11.01 -0.70 12.51
C PRO A 28 -12.16 0.19 11.99
N LEU A 29 -12.10 0.55 10.72
CA LEU A 29 -13.12 1.36 10.07
C LEU A 29 -14.21 0.48 9.46
N PHE A 30 -15.46 0.92 9.65
CA PHE A 30 -16.66 0.29 9.11
C PHE A 30 -17.57 1.37 8.50
N THR A 31 -18.41 0.98 7.55
CA THR A 31 -19.55 1.78 7.10
C THR A 31 -20.60 1.92 8.21
N GLU A 32 -21.56 2.82 8.02
CA GLU A 32 -22.73 2.94 8.92
C GLU A 32 -23.49 1.60 9.05
N ASP A 33 -23.59 0.84 7.96
CA ASP A 33 -24.19 -0.51 7.95
C ASP A 33 -23.30 -1.61 8.57
N GLY A 34 -22.14 -1.25 9.14
CA GLY A 34 -21.23 -2.18 9.81
C GLY A 34 -20.34 -3.02 8.88
N LYS A 35 -20.22 -2.69 7.59
CA LYS A 35 -19.33 -3.40 6.65
C LYS A 35 -17.90 -2.85 6.75
N PRO A 36 -16.85 -3.69 6.71
CA PRO A 36 -15.48 -3.20 6.80
C PRO A 36 -15.12 -2.35 5.59
N CYS A 37 -14.42 -1.25 5.82
CA CYS A 37 -13.79 -0.46 4.76
C CYS A 37 -12.44 -1.10 4.41
N GLU A 38 -12.21 -1.42 3.14
CA GLU A 38 -11.02 -2.21 2.74
C GLU A 38 -10.34 -1.64 1.50
N VAL A 39 -9.03 -1.83 1.44
CA VAL A 39 -8.23 -1.68 0.22
C VAL A 39 -7.74 -3.05 -0.24
N ILE A 40 -7.85 -3.34 -1.53
CA ILE A 40 -7.37 -4.58 -2.11
C ILE A 40 -5.97 -4.36 -2.65
N LEU A 41 -5.00 -5.11 -2.10
CA LEU A 41 -3.58 -4.91 -2.36
C LEU A 41 -2.91 -6.18 -2.85
N LEU A 42 -2.07 -6.05 -3.86
CA LEU A 42 -1.07 -7.05 -4.23
C LEU A 42 0.05 -7.11 -3.19
N GLY A 43 0.61 -8.30 -3.00
CA GLY A 43 1.81 -8.48 -2.18
C GLY A 43 3.07 -7.95 -2.86
N SER A 44 4.08 -7.56 -2.08
CA SER A 44 5.35 -7.04 -2.62
C SER A 44 6.12 -8.04 -3.49
N GLU A 45 5.86 -9.33 -3.34
CA GLU A 45 6.48 -10.41 -4.10
C GLU A 45 5.80 -10.67 -5.47
N ALA A 46 4.65 -10.05 -5.72
CA ALA A 46 3.89 -10.19 -6.96
C ALA A 46 4.75 -9.81 -8.17
N PRO A 47 4.86 -10.67 -9.20
CA PRO A 47 5.59 -10.37 -10.43
C PRO A 47 5.23 -9.03 -11.06
N SER A 48 3.94 -8.65 -11.08
CA SER A 48 3.48 -7.37 -11.65
C SER A 48 3.99 -6.16 -10.85
N VAL A 49 3.93 -6.24 -9.51
CA VAL A 49 4.46 -5.20 -8.61
C VAL A 49 5.96 -5.07 -8.81
N ARG A 50 6.70 -6.17 -8.85
CA ARG A 50 8.16 -6.14 -9.05
C ARG A 50 8.54 -5.56 -10.42
N ALA A 51 7.78 -5.85 -11.47
CA ALA A 51 8.00 -5.24 -12.78
C ALA A 51 7.75 -3.74 -12.74
N ALA A 52 6.64 -3.29 -12.16
CA ALA A 52 6.33 -1.86 -12.02
C ALA A 52 7.39 -1.10 -11.21
N MET A 53 7.89 -1.69 -10.13
CA MET A 53 8.94 -1.07 -9.32
C MET A 53 10.27 -0.94 -10.08
N ARG A 54 10.63 -1.89 -10.95
CA ARG A 54 11.82 -1.76 -11.80
C ARG A 54 11.67 -0.61 -12.80
N GLU A 55 10.49 -0.44 -13.40
CA GLU A 55 10.24 0.69 -14.30
C GLU A 55 10.27 2.03 -13.56
N LEU A 56 9.73 2.09 -12.34
CA LEU A 56 9.82 3.28 -11.49
C LEU A 56 11.28 3.62 -11.13
N GLN A 57 12.10 2.61 -10.80
CA GLN A 57 13.53 2.80 -10.52
C GLN A 57 14.29 3.32 -11.74
N LYS A 58 14.02 2.76 -12.94
CA LYS A 58 14.62 3.25 -14.19
C LYS A 58 14.21 4.70 -14.48
N ALA A 59 12.92 5.03 -14.30
CA ALA A 59 12.43 6.38 -14.51
C ALA A 59 13.12 7.40 -13.58
N ARG A 60 13.31 7.04 -12.30
CA ARG A 60 14.03 7.88 -11.32
C ARG A 60 15.51 8.05 -11.67
N ALA A 61 16.20 6.97 -12.05
CA ALA A 61 17.60 7.05 -12.44
C ALA A 61 17.80 8.00 -13.63
N ASN A 62 16.95 7.90 -14.65
CA ASN A 62 17.00 8.78 -15.83
C ASN A 62 16.65 10.25 -15.51
N SER A 63 15.97 10.51 -14.39
CA SER A 63 15.57 11.86 -13.97
C SER A 63 16.65 12.52 -13.09
N GLN A 64 17.38 11.72 -12.31
CA GLN A 64 18.49 12.20 -11.46
C GLN A 64 19.73 12.62 -12.27
N ASP A 65 19.92 12.07 -13.48
CA ASP A 65 20.98 12.52 -14.38
C ASP A 65 20.75 13.95 -14.94
N ALA A 66 19.57 14.56 -14.69
CA ALA A 66 19.21 15.90 -15.16
C ALA A 66 19.26 17.00 -14.07
N GLU A 67 19.25 16.64 -12.78
CA GLU A 67 19.32 17.58 -11.66
C GLU A 67 20.67 17.41 -10.95
N GLY A 68 21.61 18.28 -11.31
CA GLY A 68 22.89 18.38 -10.61
C GLY A 68 22.67 18.74 -9.14
N ASP A 69 23.26 17.91 -8.27
CA ASP A 69 23.74 18.21 -6.92
C ASP A 69 23.00 19.35 -6.19
N THR A 70 21.96 19.00 -5.43
CA THR A 70 21.39 19.89 -4.41
C THR A 70 21.16 19.13 -3.12
N ASP A 71 22.06 19.44 -2.19
CA ASP A 71 21.94 19.53 -0.73
C ASP A 71 21.43 18.34 0.09
N ASP A 72 22.29 17.99 1.05
CA ASP A 72 22.13 17.15 2.24
C ASP A 72 21.10 17.76 3.22
N GLU A 73 19.93 18.18 2.73
CA GLU A 73 18.76 18.42 3.56
C GLU A 73 18.11 17.06 3.85
N GLY A 74 18.08 16.67 5.13
CA GLY A 74 17.45 15.42 5.56
C GLY A 74 16.06 15.25 4.96
N VAL A 75 15.76 14.04 4.48
CA VAL A 75 14.51 13.73 3.76
C VAL A 75 13.30 14.13 4.62
N SER A 76 12.46 15.02 4.12
CA SER A 76 11.27 15.48 4.84
C SER A 76 10.22 14.37 4.97
N TYR A 77 9.34 14.46 5.97
CA TYR A 77 8.22 13.53 6.10
C TYR A 77 7.30 13.52 4.88
N ASP A 78 7.13 14.67 4.22
CA ASP A 78 6.37 14.75 2.98
C ASP A 78 7.04 13.98 1.84
N GLN A 79 8.36 14.09 1.70
CA GLN A 79 9.12 13.33 0.70
C GLN A 79 9.10 11.82 0.99
N ILE A 80 9.14 11.42 2.27
CA ILE A 80 8.99 10.01 2.67
C ILE A 80 7.60 9.51 2.28
N HIS A 81 6.56 10.27 2.61
CA HIS A 81 5.17 9.92 2.28
C HIS A 81 4.96 9.79 0.78
N ASP A 82 5.42 10.75 -0.01
CA ASP A 82 5.24 10.74 -1.46
C ASP A 82 5.95 9.53 -2.11
N LYS A 83 7.17 9.22 -1.68
CA LYS A 83 7.89 8.01 -2.12
C LYS A 83 7.14 6.73 -1.74
N LEU A 84 6.52 6.69 -0.57
CA LEU A 84 5.71 5.56 -0.10
C LEU A 84 4.46 5.38 -0.99
N VAL A 85 3.73 6.47 -1.24
CA VAL A 85 2.54 6.46 -2.10
C VAL A 85 2.91 5.98 -3.51
N GLU A 86 3.96 6.53 -4.13
CA GLU A 86 4.40 6.11 -5.47
C GLU A 86 4.71 4.60 -5.54
N GLY A 87 5.36 4.05 -4.51
CA GLY A 87 5.65 2.62 -4.45
C GLY A 87 4.43 1.72 -4.18
N LEU A 88 3.33 2.29 -3.72
CA LEU A 88 2.07 1.59 -3.42
C LEU A 88 1.08 1.63 -4.58
N LEU A 89 1.07 2.68 -5.41
CA LEU A 89 0.11 2.80 -6.51
C LEU A 89 0.02 1.54 -7.40
N PRO A 90 1.14 0.88 -7.79
CA PRO A 90 1.07 -0.33 -8.61
C PRO A 90 0.48 -1.55 -7.89
N ARG A 91 0.34 -1.50 -6.56
CA ARG A 91 -0.15 -2.60 -5.73
C ARG A 91 -1.66 -2.52 -5.52
N VAL A 92 -2.28 -1.38 -5.75
CA VAL A 92 -3.72 -1.19 -5.52
C VAL A 92 -4.53 -1.83 -6.64
N VAL A 93 -5.34 -2.82 -6.28
CA VAL A 93 -6.30 -3.46 -7.18
C VAL A 93 -7.64 -2.72 -7.16
N GLY A 94 -8.06 -2.23 -6.00
CA GLY A 94 -9.33 -1.53 -5.80
C GLY A 94 -9.66 -1.33 -4.34
N PHE A 95 -10.93 -1.02 -4.07
CA PHE A 95 -11.45 -0.72 -2.73
C PHE A 95 -12.81 -1.37 -2.53
N ASN A 96 -13.11 -1.75 -1.29
CA ASN A 96 -14.45 -2.15 -0.87
C ASN A 96 -14.96 -1.17 0.18
N ASN A 97 -16.21 -0.71 0.00
CA ASN A 97 -16.90 0.17 0.94
C ASN A 97 -16.16 1.49 1.26
N VAL A 98 -15.28 1.93 0.36
CA VAL A 98 -14.63 3.25 0.41
C VAL A 98 -15.23 4.12 -0.69
N PHE A 99 -15.61 5.34 -0.35
CA PHE A 99 -16.27 6.28 -1.26
C PHE A 99 -15.47 7.58 -1.37
N ASN A 100 -15.36 8.09 -2.60
CA ASN A 100 -14.82 9.42 -2.89
C ASN A 100 -16.00 10.33 -3.24
N GLY A 101 -16.52 11.05 -2.24
CA GLY A 101 -17.84 11.68 -2.33
C GLY A 101 -18.93 10.61 -2.47
N ASP A 102 -19.80 10.75 -3.47
CA ASP A 102 -20.94 9.84 -3.67
C ASP A 102 -20.59 8.59 -4.52
N LYS A 103 -19.33 8.43 -4.95
CA LYS A 103 -18.93 7.34 -5.86
C LYS A 103 -18.02 6.33 -5.15
N PRO A 104 -18.23 5.02 -5.36
CA PRO A 104 -17.28 4.01 -4.91
C PRO A 104 -15.88 4.28 -5.47
N ALA A 105 -14.87 4.25 -4.61
CA ALA A 105 -13.49 4.45 -4.99
C ALA A 105 -12.99 3.30 -5.88
N THR A 106 -12.17 3.63 -6.86
CA THR A 106 -11.56 2.68 -7.80
C THR A 106 -10.04 2.73 -7.68
N LYS A 107 -9.32 1.83 -8.35
CA LYS A 107 -7.84 1.88 -8.39
C LYS A 107 -7.27 3.23 -8.86
N ARG A 108 -8.03 4.02 -9.64
CA ARG A 108 -7.60 5.35 -10.11
C ARG A 108 -7.57 6.38 -8.98
N ASP A 109 -8.34 6.14 -7.93
CA ASP A 109 -8.45 6.99 -6.75
C ASP A 109 -7.35 6.70 -5.71
N ALA A 110 -6.46 5.73 -5.96
CA ALA A 110 -5.42 5.33 -5.01
C ALA A 110 -4.53 6.50 -4.53
N LYS A 111 -4.14 7.40 -5.43
CA LYS A 111 -3.32 8.57 -5.07
C LYS A 111 -4.08 9.55 -4.17
N TRP A 112 -5.39 9.75 -4.43
CA TRP A 112 -6.26 10.54 -3.56
C TRP A 112 -6.38 9.89 -2.18
N PHE A 113 -6.67 8.58 -2.14
CA PHE A 113 -6.90 7.84 -0.91
C PHE A 113 -5.69 7.91 0.03
N PHE A 114 -4.49 7.63 -0.48
CA PHE A 114 -3.27 7.74 0.31
C PHE A 114 -2.83 9.17 0.62
N GLY A 115 -3.49 10.17 0.03
CA GLY A 115 -3.27 11.59 0.33
C GLY A 115 -4.18 12.14 1.43
N LEU A 116 -5.19 11.38 1.91
CA LEU A 116 -6.14 11.83 2.93
C LEU A 116 -5.50 12.05 4.31
N ASN A 117 -4.43 11.32 4.60
CA ASN A 117 -3.59 11.50 5.78
C ASN A 117 -2.14 11.26 5.36
N ARG A 118 -1.21 11.88 6.07
CA ARG A 118 0.22 11.83 5.76
C ARG A 118 0.98 11.20 6.92
N PHE A 119 2.11 10.59 6.59
CA PHE A 119 3.11 10.18 7.57
C PHE A 119 3.49 11.36 8.45
N ASN A 120 3.43 11.18 9.77
CA ASN A 120 3.74 12.23 10.75
C ASN A 120 4.75 11.79 11.82
N GLY A 121 5.22 10.54 11.77
CA GLY A 121 6.19 9.98 12.72
C GLY A 121 5.68 9.81 14.16
N GLN A 122 4.39 10.01 14.43
CA GLN A 122 3.82 9.84 15.77
C GLN A 122 3.71 8.36 16.13
N GLU A 123 4.17 8.02 17.33
CA GLU A 123 4.04 6.65 17.84
C GLU A 123 2.55 6.33 18.08
N GLY A 124 2.10 5.18 17.57
CA GLY A 124 0.71 4.75 17.69
C GLY A 124 -0.21 5.26 16.58
N GLU A 125 0.24 6.17 15.72
CA GLU A 125 -0.49 6.61 14.53
C GLU A 125 0.09 5.97 13.27
N LYS A 126 -0.77 5.70 12.27
CA LYS A 126 -0.33 5.19 10.97
C LYS A 126 -1.21 5.72 9.85
N SER A 127 -0.58 6.40 8.91
CA SER A 127 -1.25 6.77 7.66
C SER A 127 -1.75 5.53 6.91
N PHE A 128 -2.75 5.71 6.03
CA PHE A 128 -3.23 4.63 5.18
C PHE A 128 -2.13 4.07 4.27
N ALA A 129 -1.18 4.92 3.87
CA ALA A 129 -0.01 4.49 3.11
C ALA A 129 0.88 3.54 3.93
N GLU A 130 1.15 3.85 5.19
CA GLU A 130 1.92 2.97 6.08
C GLU A 130 1.21 1.64 6.34
N GLN A 131 -0.09 1.69 6.62
CA GLN A 131 -0.91 0.49 6.81
C GLN A 131 -0.83 -0.43 5.57
N ALA A 132 -1.03 0.13 4.37
CA ALA A 132 -0.98 -0.61 3.11
C ALA A 132 0.43 -1.17 2.81
N ALA A 133 1.48 -0.41 3.07
CA ALA A 133 2.85 -0.85 2.88
C ALA A 133 3.21 -2.02 3.79
N GLU A 134 2.83 -1.93 5.07
CA GLU A 134 3.05 -2.99 6.05
C GLU A 134 2.32 -4.27 5.66
N PHE A 135 1.05 -4.17 5.28
CA PHE A 135 0.26 -5.32 4.83
C PHE A 135 0.83 -5.98 3.57
N SER A 136 1.15 -5.17 2.56
CA SER A 136 1.69 -5.67 1.28
C SER A 136 3.09 -6.28 1.42
N ALA A 137 3.89 -5.83 2.39
CA ALA A 137 5.21 -6.41 2.65
C ALA A 137 5.13 -7.72 3.46
N LYS A 138 4.15 -7.84 4.36
CA LYS A 138 3.98 -9.03 5.21
C LYS A 138 3.34 -10.17 4.42
N ARG A 139 4.03 -11.30 4.31
CA ARG A 139 3.50 -12.53 3.68
C ARG A 139 2.15 -12.95 4.26
N GLY A 140 1.95 -12.78 5.58
CA GLY A 140 0.67 -13.06 6.24
C GLY A 140 -0.51 -12.21 5.72
N GLY A 141 -0.24 -11.07 5.07
CA GLY A 141 -1.28 -10.25 4.45
C GLY A 141 -1.90 -10.89 3.21
N TYR A 142 -1.14 -11.68 2.43
CA TYR A 142 -1.60 -12.20 1.14
C TYR A 142 -1.50 -13.72 0.96
N LEU A 143 -0.70 -14.44 1.77
CA LEU A 143 -0.77 -15.90 1.83
C LEU A 143 -2.06 -16.42 2.47
N GLY A 144 -2.85 -15.53 3.09
CA GLY A 144 -3.80 -15.91 4.12
C GLY A 144 -3.07 -16.49 5.33
N ASN A 145 -3.76 -16.63 6.45
CA ASN A 145 -3.27 -17.40 7.57
C ASN A 145 -3.06 -18.86 7.12
N ALA A 146 -1.85 -19.20 6.65
CA ALA A 146 -1.38 -20.58 6.52
C ALA A 146 -1.18 -21.27 7.90
N SER A 147 -2.00 -20.87 8.89
CA SER A 147 -2.13 -21.38 10.24
C SER A 147 -3.51 -22.03 10.44
N ALA A 148 -3.97 -22.78 9.44
CA ALA A 148 -4.99 -23.80 9.59
C ALA A 148 -4.46 -25.12 9.01
N GLY A 149 -3.61 -25.78 9.78
CA GLY A 149 -3.08 -27.12 9.54
C GLY A 149 -2.51 -27.66 10.83
#